data_AF-A0A5C7PIH7-F1
#
_entry.id   AF-A0A5C7PIH7-F1
#
_cell.length_a   1.000
_cell.length_b   1.000
_cell.length_c   1.000
_cell.angle_alpha   90.00
_cell.angle_beta   90.00
_cell.angle_gamma   90.00
#
_symmetry.space_group_name_H-M   'P 1'
#
loop_
_entity.id
_entity.type
_entity.pdbx_description
1 polymer ?
#
loop_
_entity_poly.entity_id
_entity_poly.type
_entity_poly.pdbx_seq_one_letter_code
_entity_poly.pdbx_strand_id
1 'polypeptide(L)'
;MDVKLINKREAQKMLEVGNQSDSLDKIGLKPYAKSGTRYSFYLLSDVLEAKRRMGVAGNPGDGSQLSRIERKLDILLTQLGVAE
;
A
#
# COMPACT_ATOMS: atom_id res chain seq x y z
N MET A 1 7.08 14.98 -8.76
CA MET A 1 6.74 14.01 -7.69
C MET A 1 8.04 13.33 -7.29
N ASP A 2 8.47 13.44 -6.03
CA ASP A 2 9.68 12.77 -5.55
C ASP A 2 9.42 11.28 -5.33
N VAL A 3 10.11 10.44 -6.09
CA VAL A 3 9.98 8.97 -6.00
C VAL A 3 10.80 8.48 -4.80
N LYS A 4 10.11 8.05 -3.73
CA LYS A 4 10.77 7.51 -2.53
C LYS A 4 10.81 5.98 -2.58
N LEU A 5 12.02 5.43 -2.51
CA LEU A 5 12.27 4.00 -2.37
C LEU A 5 12.49 3.65 -0.90
N ILE A 6 11.93 2.52 -0.48
CA ILE A 6 12.14 1.93 0.84
C ILE A 6 12.66 0.51 0.72
N ASN A 7 13.42 0.06 1.71
CA ASN A 7 13.94 -1.31 1.68
C ASN A 7 12.87 -2.34 2.11
N LYS A 8 13.13 -3.61 1.84
CA LYS A 8 12.25 -4.73 2.18
C LYS A 8 11.75 -4.73 3.64
N ARG A 9 12.64 -4.45 4.60
CA ARG A 9 12.30 -4.47 6.03
C ARG A 9 11.35 -3.33 6.39
N GLU A 10 11.55 -2.16 5.79
CA GLU A 10 10.64 -1.02 5.94
C GLU A 10 9.27 -1.33 5.33
N ALA A 11 9.23 -1.89 4.12
CA ALA A 11 7.99 -2.32 3.47
C ALA A 11 7.23 -3.35 4.34
N GLN A 12 7.92 -4.38 4.83
CA GLN A 12 7.34 -5.39 5.73
C GLN A 12 6.77 -4.78 7.01
N LYS A 13 7.51 -3.85 7.65
CA LYS A 13 7.05 -3.15 8.84
C LYS A 13 5.81 -2.30 8.57
N MET A 14 5.77 -1.59 7.43
CA MET A 14 4.64 -0.73 7.07
C MET A 14 3.36 -1.52 6.80
N LEU A 15 3.51 -2.71 6.23
CA LEU A 15 2.43 -3.62 5.86
C LEU A 15 2.11 -4.65 6.96
N GLU A 16 2.79 -4.57 8.10
CA GLU A 16 2.64 -5.49 9.24
C GLU A 16 2.80 -6.98 8.87
N VAL A 17 3.61 -7.23 7.83
CA VAL A 17 3.91 -8.58 7.34
C VAL A 17 5.18 -9.09 7.99
N GLY A 18 5.16 -10.33 8.47
CA GLY A 18 6.32 -10.97 9.09
C GLY A 18 7.54 -11.07 8.16
N ASN A 19 8.71 -11.28 8.74
CA ASN A 19 10.03 -11.34 8.07
C ASN A 19 10.19 -12.39 6.96
N GLN A 20 9.16 -13.17 6.65
CA GLN A 20 9.20 -14.16 5.58
C GLN A 20 9.29 -13.45 4.23
N SER A 21 10.21 -13.88 3.37
CA SER A 21 10.43 -13.25 2.05
C SER A 21 9.22 -13.33 1.14
N ASP A 22 8.41 -14.38 1.29
CA ASP A 22 7.29 -14.69 0.39
C ASP A 22 6.04 -13.87 0.72
N SER A 23 5.86 -13.54 2.00
CA SER A 23 5.74 -12.14 2.42
C SER A 23 4.98 -11.16 1.53
N LEU A 24 5.81 -10.36 0.86
CA LEU A 24 5.43 -9.21 0.04
C LEU A 24 4.96 -9.64 -1.35
N ASP A 25 5.48 -10.75 -1.89
CA ASP A 25 5.05 -11.26 -3.19
C ASP A 25 3.61 -11.81 -3.13
N LYS A 26 3.24 -12.46 -2.01
CA LYS A 26 1.88 -12.96 -1.74
C LYS A 26 0.80 -11.88 -1.72
N ILE A 27 1.16 -10.63 -1.39
CA ILE A 27 0.24 -9.48 -1.41
C ILE A 27 0.34 -8.68 -2.72
N GLY A 28 1.05 -9.23 -3.73
CA GLY A 28 1.22 -8.62 -5.04
C GLY A 28 2.21 -7.45 -5.07
N LEU A 29 3.05 -7.29 -4.05
CA LEU A 29 4.05 -6.21 -4.00
C LEU A 29 5.38 -6.68 -4.60
N LYS A 30 5.69 -6.20 -5.79
CA LYS A 30 6.94 -6.51 -6.50
C LYS A 30 8.03 -5.49 -6.19
N PRO A 31 9.30 -5.92 -6.05
CA PRO A 31 10.41 -5.00 -5.84
C PRO A 31 10.69 -4.19 -7.11
N TYR A 32 10.85 -2.88 -6.94
CA TYR A 32 11.19 -1.94 -8.01
C TYR A 32 12.66 -2.06 -8.41
N ALA A 33 13.55 -2.22 -7.43
CA ALA A 33 14.97 -2.42 -7.66
C ALA A 33 15.52 -3.51 -6.75
N LYS A 34 16.53 -4.23 -7.24
CA LYS A 34 17.26 -5.25 -6.47
C LYS A 34 18.75 -4.91 -6.51
N SER A 35 19.40 -5.01 -5.35
CA SER A 35 20.86 -4.98 -5.25
C SER A 35 21.32 -6.36 -4.76
N GLY A 36 21.83 -7.16 -5.70
CA GLY A 36 22.14 -8.57 -5.49
C GLY A 36 20.91 -9.40 -5.10
N THR A 37 21.15 -10.50 -4.37
CA THR A 37 20.09 -11.41 -3.91
C THR A 37 19.50 -11.01 -2.55
N ARG A 38 20.17 -10.11 -1.80
CA ARG A 38 19.80 -9.75 -0.42
C ARG A 38 18.98 -8.49 -0.28
N TYR A 39 19.17 -7.50 -1.15
CA TYR A 39 18.52 -6.19 -1.00
C TYR A 39 17.48 -5.99 -2.07
N SER A 40 16.26 -5.70 -1.64
CA SER A 40 15.14 -5.37 -2.52
C SER A 40 14.54 -4.05 -2.03
N PHE A 41 14.28 -3.16 -2.98
CA PHE A 41 13.71 -1.85 -2.78
C PHE A 41 12.32 -1.81 -3.42
N TYR A 42 11.41 -1.15 -2.73
CA TYR A 42 10.01 -1.03 -3.11
C TYR A 42 9.66 0.45 -3.20
N LEU A 43 8.77 0.79 -4.11
CA LEU A 43 8.22 2.13 -4.17
C LEU A 43 7.32 2.35 -2.95
N LEU A 44 7.49 3.48 -2.28
CA LEU A 44 6.63 3.84 -1.15
C LEU A 44 5.16 3.94 -1.59
N SER A 45 4.88 4.42 -2.80
CA SER A 45 3.53 4.46 -3.38
C SER A 45 2.87 3.08 -3.39
N ASP A 46 3.60 2.08 -3.90
CA ASP A 46 3.07 0.73 -4.08
C ASP A 46 2.87 0.04 -2.73
N VAL A 47 3.75 0.33 -1.76
CA VAL A 47 3.62 -0.15 -0.38
C VAL A 47 2.39 0.47 0.29
N LEU A 48 2.14 1.76 0.10
CA LEU A 48 0.95 2.42 0.65
C LEU A 48 -0.33 1.91 -0.03
N GLU A 49 -0.28 1.64 -1.33
CA GLU A 49 -1.40 1.08 -2.06
C GLU A 49 -1.69 -0.35 -1.63
N ALA A 50 -0.65 -1.19 -1.46
CA ALA A 50 -0.79 -2.52 -0.88
C ALA A 50 -1.37 -2.45 0.53
N LYS A 51 -0.94 -1.48 1.35
CA LYS A 51 -1.51 -1.25 2.69
C LYS A 51 -2.98 -0.85 2.62
N ARG A 52 -3.38 -0.04 1.64
CA ARG A 52 -4.77 0.30 1.40
C ARG A 52 -5.57 -0.94 1.02
N ARG A 53 -5.09 -1.76 0.07
CA ARG A 53 -5.76 -3.01 -0.31
C ARG A 53 -5.88 -4.01 0.86
N MET A 54 -4.84 -4.11 1.69
CA MET A 54 -4.85 -4.95 2.89
C MET A 54 -5.74 -4.39 4.01
N GLY A 55 -5.79 -3.07 4.19
CA GLY A 55 -6.65 -2.40 5.17
C GLY A 55 -8.13 -2.40 4.78
N VAL A 56 -8.44 -2.41 3.48
CA VAL A 56 -9.81 -2.62 2.95
C VAL A 56 -10.30 -4.05 3.22
N ALA A 57 -9.39 -5.01 3.44
CA ALA A 57 -9.75 -6.37 3.83
C ALA A 57 -9.98 -6.57 5.35
N GLY A 58 -9.83 -5.52 6.17
CA GLY A 58 -9.95 -5.57 7.62
C GLY A 58 -11.22 -4.89 8.16
N ASN A 59 -12.19 -5.70 8.55
CA ASN A 59 -13.41 -5.41 9.34
C ASN A 59 -14.64 -4.83 8.60
N PRO A 60 -15.61 -5.69 8.19
CA PRO A 60 -17.00 -5.27 7.95
C PRO A 60 -17.74 -4.77 9.22
N GLY A 61 -17.05 -4.62 10.35
CA GLY A 61 -17.62 -4.26 11.66
C GLY A 61 -17.30 -2.85 12.18
N ASP A 62 -16.48 -2.03 11.50
CA ASP A 62 -16.14 -0.67 11.95
C ASP A 62 -16.58 0.42 10.94
N GLY A 63 -17.81 0.24 10.43
CA GLY A 63 -18.41 1.00 9.33
C GLY A 63 -18.88 2.43 9.65
N SER A 64 -18.24 3.17 10.57
CA SER A 64 -18.73 4.52 10.93
C SER A 64 -17.78 5.69 10.61
N GLN A 65 -16.47 5.48 10.51
CA GLN A 65 -15.50 6.57 10.22
C GLN A 65 -14.77 6.43 8.88
N LEU A 66 -14.29 5.23 8.53
CA LEU A 66 -13.60 4.99 7.26
C LEU A 66 -14.50 5.24 6.05
N SER A 67 -15.77 4.85 6.15
CA SER A 67 -16.80 5.10 5.13
C SER A 67 -16.99 6.59 4.85
N ARG A 68 -16.79 7.48 5.83
CA ARG A 68 -16.91 8.93 5.62
C ARG A 68 -15.68 9.50 4.93
N ILE A 69 -14.50 8.98 5.22
CA ILE A 69 -13.26 9.44 4.59
C ILE A 69 -13.22 8.94 3.14
N GLU A 70 -13.56 7.67 2.90
CA GLU A 70 -13.63 7.10 1.55
C GLU A 70 -14.73 7.77 0.71
N ARG A 71 -15.92 7.99 1.27
CA ARG A 71 -17.00 8.71 0.58
C ARG A 71 -16.64 10.18 0.32
N LYS A 72 -15.90 10.84 1.22
CA LYS A 72 -15.37 12.19 0.96
C LYS A 72 -14.30 12.18 -0.13
N LEU A 73 -13.43 11.17 -0.16
CA LEU A 73 -12.41 11.04 -1.19
C LEU A 73 -13.04 10.83 -2.56
N ASP A 74 -14.04 9.95 -2.64
CA ASP A 74 -14.79 9.66 -3.85
C ASP A 74 -15.50 10.93 -4.38
N ILE A 75 -16.21 11.66 -3.51
CA ILE A 75 -16.84 12.94 -3.86
C ILE A 75 -15.80 13.96 -4.34
N LEU A 76 -14.64 14.07 -3.69
CA LEU A 76 -13.59 15.00 -4.11
C LEU A 76 -12.99 14.61 -5.47
N LEU A 77 -12.82 13.32 -5.74
CA LEU A 77 -12.31 12.82 -7.01
C LEU A 77 -13.31 13.03 -8.16
N THR A 78 -14.60 12.81 -7.91
CA THR A 78 -15.67 13.12 -8.87
C THR A 78 -15.77 14.62 -9.13
N GLN A 79 -15.67 15.46 -8.09
CA GLN A 79 -15.73 16.93 -8.23
C GLN A 79 -14.51 17.50 -8.96
N LEU A 80 -13.34 16.85 -8.82
CA LEU A 80 -12.12 17.25 -9.52
C LEU A 80 -12.07 16.74 -10.97
N GLY A 81 -13.08 16.01 -11.45
CA GLY A 81 -13.14 15.50 -12.82
C GLY A 81 -12.04 14.49 -13.16
N VAL A 82 -11.44 13.84 -12.15
CA VAL A 82 -10.33 12.88 -12.32
C VAL A 82 -10.86 11.45 -12.54
N ALA A 83 -12.19 11.28 -12.55
CA ALA A 83 -12.86 10.01 -12.84
C ALA A 83 -13.23 9.86 -14.32
N GLU A 84 -12.33 10.28 -15.21
CA GLU A 84 -12.30 9.98 -16.66
C GLU A 84 -10.91 9.46 -17.04
#